data_AF-S6W3P6-F1
#
_entry.id   AF-S6W3P6-F1
#
_cell.length_a   1.000
_cell.length_b   1.000
_cell.length_c   1.000
_cell.angle_alpha   90.00
_cell.angle_beta   90.00
_cell.angle_gamma   90.00
#
_symmetry.space_group_name_H-M   'P 1'
#
loop_
_entity.id
_entity.type
_entity.pdbx_description
1 polymer ?
#
loop_
_entity_poly.entity_id
_entity_poly.type
_entity_poly.pdbx_seq_one_letter_code
_entity_poly.pdbx_strand_id
1 'polypeptide(L)'
;MLQNIPTHVIGGPLGAGKTSLIKRLLAQKPAHERWAVLINEFGQIGLDAALLTTTADGIALGEVAGGCLCCVNGVPFQIGLGRLLRKA
;
A
#
# COMPACT_ATOMS: atom_id res chain seq x y z
N MET A 1 -7.84 -13.33 -14.62
CA MET A 1 -6.84 -13.35 -13.53
C MET A 1 -5.92 -12.16 -13.70
N LEU A 2 -5.59 -11.44 -12.62
CA LEU A 2 -4.53 -10.42 -12.68
C LEU A 2 -3.19 -11.14 -12.87
N GLN A 3 -2.42 -10.75 -13.87
CA GLN A 3 -1.10 -11.30 -14.17
C GLN A 3 -0.14 -10.15 -14.46
N ASN A 4 1.13 -10.30 -14.06
CA ASN A 4 2.21 -9.33 -14.31
C ASN A 4 1.88 -7.88 -13.90
N ILE A 5 1.38 -7.69 -12.67
CA ILE A 5 1.11 -6.34 -12.13
C ILE A 5 2.45 -5.62 -11.91
N PRO A 6 2.71 -4.48 -12.58
CA PRO A 6 3.89 -3.67 -12.31
C PRO A 6 3.92 -3.30 -10.83
N THR A 7 5.03 -3.60 -10.16
CA THR A 7 5.13 -3.50 -8.70
C THR A 7 6.37 -2.71 -8.32
N HIS A 8 6.17 -1.71 -7.47
CA HIS A 8 7.25 -0.97 -6.83
C HIS A 8 7.35 -1.35 -5.36
N VAL A 9 8.58 -1.57 -4.89
CA VAL A 9 8.87 -1.79 -3.46
C VAL A 9 9.59 -0.57 -2.93
N ILE A 10 8.93 0.15 -2.01
CA ILE A 10 9.48 1.37 -1.39
C ILE A 10 9.96 1.01 0.02
N GLY A 11 11.28 0.89 0.18
CA GLY A 11 11.94 0.59 1.45
C GLY A 11 12.75 1.77 1.99
N GLY A 12 13.09 1.71 3.28
CA GLY A 12 13.97 2.68 3.93
C GLY A 12 13.71 2.84 5.44
N PRO A 13 14.66 3.42 6.19
CA PRO A 13 14.51 3.62 7.64
C PRO A 13 13.35 4.57 7.98
N LEU A 14 12.95 4.59 9.26
CA LEU A 14 11.98 5.56 9.76
C LEU A 14 12.49 6.99 9.49
N GLY A 15 11.62 7.88 9.03
CA GLY A 15 12.01 9.25 8.67
C GLY A 15 12.66 9.42 7.29
N ALA A 16 12.89 8.36 6.51
CA ALA A 16 13.46 8.46 5.15
C ALA A 16 12.56 9.16 4.10
N GLY A 17 11.41 9.71 4.49
CA GLY A 17 10.51 10.41 3.59
C GLY A 17 9.62 9.51 2.71
N LYS A 18 9.45 8.22 3.07
CA LYS A 18 8.65 7.25 2.32
C LYS A 18 7.21 7.72 2.07
N THR A 19 6.51 8.16 3.10
CA THR A 19 5.12 8.65 3.01
C THR A 19 5.03 9.89 2.11
N SER A 20 5.99 10.81 2.19
CA SER A 20 6.06 11.99 1.33
C SER A 20 6.27 11.63 -0.14
N LEU A 21 7.14 10.65 -0.43
CA LEU A 21 7.34 10.13 -1.78
C LEU A 21 6.05 9.52 -2.33
N ILE A 22 5.39 8.66 -1.56
CA ILE A 22 4.14 8.00 -1.97
C ILE A 22 3.06 9.05 -2.28
N LYS A 23 2.86 10.05 -1.42
CA LYS A 23 1.92 11.16 -1.68
C LYS A 23 2.20 11.85 -3.01
N ARG A 24 3.47 12.15 -3.30
CA ARG A 24 3.86 12.83 -4.53
C ARG A 24 3.65 11.96 -5.77
N LEU A 25 3.88 10.65 -5.67
CA LEU A 25 3.60 9.70 -6.75
C LEU A 25 2.10 9.57 -7.02
N LEU A 26 1.28 9.43 -5.97
CA LEU A 26 -0.17 9.32 -6.12
C LEU A 26 -0.78 10.58 -6.75
N ALA A 27 -0.26 11.76 -6.41
CA ALA A 27 -0.67 13.03 -7.03
C ALA A 27 -0.30 13.13 -8.53
N GLN A 28 0.64 12.30 -9.01
CA GLN A 28 1.09 12.26 -10.40
C GLN A 28 0.56 11.05 -11.17
N LYS A 29 -0.30 10.22 -10.54
CA LYS A 29 -0.87 9.02 -11.14
C LYS A 29 -1.60 9.38 -12.45
N PRO A 30 -1.30 8.72 -13.57
CA PRO A 30 -2.08 8.89 -14.80
C PRO A 30 -3.57 8.54 -14.57
N ALA A 31 -4.48 9.33 -15.13
CA ALA A 31 -5.91 9.19 -14.87
C ALA A 31 -6.47 7.80 -15.26
N HIS A 32 -5.92 7.17 -16.30
CA HIS A 32 -6.37 5.88 -16.83
C HIS A 32 -5.80 4.65 -16.08
N GLU A 33 -4.87 4.86 -15.15
CA GLU A 33 -4.26 3.76 -14.40
C GLU A 33 -5.00 3.50 -13.08
N ARG A 34 -4.99 2.23 -12.62
CA ARG A 34 -5.52 1.84 -11.32
C ARG A 34 -4.39 1.36 -10.44
N TRP A 35 -4.22 2.01 -9.30
CA TRP A 35 -3.10 1.76 -8.40
C TRP A 35 -3.61 1.16 -7.09
N ALA A 36 -2.79 0.28 -6.53
CA ALA A 36 -3.00 -0.33 -5.25
C ALA A 36 -1.77 -0.05 -4.37
N VAL A 37 -1.98 0.49 -3.18
CA VAL A 37 -0.91 0.72 -2.21
C VAL A 37 -1.14 -0.17 -1.01
N LEU A 38 -0.20 -1.09 -0.79
CA LEU A 38 -0.17 -1.94 0.40
C LEU A 38 0.88 -1.38 1.36
N ILE A 39 0.45 -0.96 2.53
CA ILE A 39 1.30 -0.36 3.57
C ILE A 39 1.66 -1.45 4.58
N ASN A 40 2.95 -1.56 4.87
CA ASN A 40 3.44 -2.42 5.93
C ASN A 40 3.61 -1.59 7.20
N GLU A 41 2.64 -1.69 8.12
CA GLU A 41 2.61 -0.93 9.36
C GLU A 41 2.69 -1.86 10.58
N PHE A 42 3.32 -1.40 11.66
CA PHE A 42 3.35 -2.10 12.93
C PHE A 42 2.29 -1.54 13.89
N GLY A 43 1.25 -2.32 14.19
CA GLY A 43 0.23 -1.98 15.19
C GLY A 43 -1.17 -1.80 14.63
N GLN A 44 -2.12 -1.37 15.47
CA GLN A 44 -3.54 -1.17 15.09
C GLN A 44 -3.87 0.24 14.59
N ILE A 45 -2.88 1.14 14.60
CA ILE A 45 -3.09 2.54 14.21
C ILE A 45 -2.68 2.68 12.75
N GLY A 46 -3.66 2.63 11.85
CA GLY A 46 -3.47 2.85 10.40
C GLY A 46 -3.17 4.30 10.03
N LEU A 47 -2.24 4.93 10.74
CA LEU A 47 -1.91 6.34 10.61
C LEU A 47 -1.37 6.64 9.22
N ASP A 48 -0.50 5.78 8.69
CA ASP A 48 0.04 5.97 7.34
C ASP A 48 -1.05 5.87 6.27
N ALA A 49 -2.01 4.94 6.39
CA ALA A 49 -3.15 4.90 5.49
C ALA A 49 -4.03 6.14 5.62
N ALA A 50 -4.32 6.59 6.84
CA ALA A 50 -5.09 7.82 7.10
C ALA A 50 -4.37 9.08 6.56
N LEU A 51 -3.05 9.14 6.66
CA LEU A 51 -2.26 10.22 6.08
C LEU A 51 -2.29 10.19 4.54
N LEU A 52 -2.54 9.01 3.96
CA LEU A 52 -2.61 8.75 2.53
C LEU A 52 -4.05 8.71 1.99
N THR A 53 -5.09 8.99 2.80
CA THR A 53 -6.48 9.09 2.32
C THR A 53 -6.69 10.32 1.45
N THR A 54 -6.12 10.30 0.26
CA THR A 54 -6.65 11.01 -0.89
C THR A 54 -7.53 10.00 -1.61
N THR A 55 -8.84 10.07 -1.40
CA THR A 55 -9.83 9.25 -2.13
C THR A 55 -9.96 9.76 -3.57
N ALA A 56 -8.86 9.68 -4.32
CA ALA A 56 -8.84 9.96 -5.75
C ALA A 56 -9.29 8.71 -6.50
N ASP A 57 -10.06 8.90 -7.57
CA ASP A 57 -10.56 7.80 -8.39
C ASP A 57 -9.43 6.91 -8.91
N GLY A 58 -9.59 5.59 -8.74
CA GLY A 58 -8.63 4.59 -9.19
C GLY A 58 -7.45 4.30 -8.26
N ILE A 59 -7.52 4.69 -6.98
CA ILE A 59 -6.50 4.33 -5.96
C ILE A 59 -7.14 3.49 -4.84
N ALA A 60 -6.65 2.27 -4.65
CA ALA A 60 -7.03 1.41 -3.53
C ALA A 60 -5.91 1.39 -2.47
N LEU A 61 -6.28 1.53 -1.19
CA LEU A 61 -5.36 1.45 -0.06
C LEU A 61 -5.64 0.20 0.78
N GLY A 62 -4.59 -0.45 1.24
CA GLY A 62 -4.67 -1.60 2.14
C GLY A 62 -3.47 -1.67 3.07
N GLU A 63 -3.63 -2.41 4.16
CA GLU A 63 -2.61 -2.58 5.19
C GLU A 63 -2.37 -4.08 5.44
N VAL A 64 -1.14 -4.42 5.83
CA VAL A 64 -0.81 -5.76 6.30
C VAL A 64 -1.22 -5.89 7.76
N ALA A 65 -2.27 -6.67 8.03
CA ALA A 65 -2.73 -6.93 9.39
C ALA A 65 -1.85 -7.97 10.11
N GLY A 66 -1.69 -7.82 11.42
CA GLY A 66 -1.08 -8.83 12.29
C GLY A 66 0.42 -8.67 12.59
N GLY A 67 1.06 -7.61 12.09
CA GLY A 67 2.47 -7.28 12.36
C GLY A 67 3.21 -6.84 11.09
N CYS A 68 4.49 -6.50 11.24
CA CYS A 68 5.33 -6.19 10.08
C CYS A 68 5.62 -7.44 9.25
N LEU A 69 5.92 -7.26 7.95
CA LEU A 69 6.38 -8.29 7.02
C LEU A 69 7.53 -9.15 7.59
N CYS A 70 8.37 -8.57 8.46
CA CYS A 70 9.45 -9.30 9.14
C CYS A 70 8.96 -10.28 10.22
N CYS A 71 7.74 -10.14 10.74
CA CYS A 71 7.15 -10.98 11.78
C CYS A 71 6.02 -11.89 11.28
N VAL A 72 5.25 -11.45 10.28
CA VAL A 72 4.07 -12.17 9.74
C VAL A 72 4.28 -12.69 8.32
N ASN A 73 5.52 -13.02 7.96
CA ASN A 73 5.80 -13.55 6.62
C ASN A 73 4.95 -14.81 6.34
N GLY A 74 4.09 -14.76 5.32
CA GLY A 74 3.16 -15.84 4.99
C GLY A 74 1.71 -15.40 4.74
N VAL A 75 0.76 -16.07 5.40
CA VAL A 75 -0.69 -16.00 5.10
C VAL A 75 -1.32 -14.61 5.29
N PRO A 76 -1.04 -13.83 6.36
CA PRO A 76 -1.66 -12.53 6.56
C PRO A 76 -1.37 -11.55 5.42
N PHE A 77 -0.13 -11.54 4.93
CA PHE A 77 0.28 -10.76 3.77
C PHE A 77 -0.48 -11.16 2.51
N GLN A 78 -0.58 -12.46 2.21
CA GLN A 78 -1.30 -12.96 1.04
C GLN A 78 -2.79 -12.59 1.07
N ILE A 79 -3.43 -12.65 2.24
CA ILE A 79 -4.82 -12.25 2.42
C ILE A 79 -4.98 -10.74 2.22
N GLY A 80 -4.11 -9.93 2.83
CA GLY A 80 -4.13 -8.48 2.69
C GLY A 80 -3.97 -8.04 1.24
N LEU A 81 -2.96 -8.58 0.55
CA LEU A 81 -2.71 -8.33 -0.87
C LEU A 81 -3.88 -8.80 -1.73
N GLY A 82 -4.39 -10.02 -1.52
CA GLY A 82 -5.51 -10.56 -2.29
C GLY A 82 -6.80 -9.75 -2.13
N ARG A 83 -7.06 -9.21 -0.93
CA ARG A 83 -8.20 -8.31 -0.69
C ARG A 83 -8.01 -6.96 -1.37
N LEU A 84 -6.81 -6.39 -1.31
CA LEU A 84 -6.49 -5.13 -1.96
C LEU A 84 -6.65 -5.21 -3.48
N LEU A 85 -6.10 -6.26 -4.10
CA LEU A 85 -6.16 -6.46 -5.55
C LEU A 85 -7.58 -6.69 -6.10
N ARG A 86 -8.55 -7.07 -5.25
CA ARG A 86 -9.96 -7.16 -5.65
C ARG A 86 -10.68 -5.82 -5.63
N LYS A 87 -10.15 -4.84 -4.88
CA LYS A 87 -10.73 -3.49 -4.76
C LYS A 87 -10.20 -2.52 -5.80
N ALA A 88 -9.00 -2.77 -6.32
CA ALA A 88 -8.35 -1.97 -7.37
C ALA A 88 -8.88 -2.35 -8.76
#